data_AF-A0A2I0TEZ6-F1
#
_entry.id   AF-A0A2I0TEZ6-F1
#
_cell.length_a   1.000
_cell.length_b   1.000
_cell.length_c   1.000
_cell.angle_alpha   90.00
_cell.angle_beta   90.00
_cell.angle_gamma   90.00
#
_symmetry.space_group_name_H-M   'P 1'
#
loop_
_entity.id
_entity.type
_entity.pdbx_description
1 polymer ?
#
loop_
_entity_poly.entity_id
_entity_poly.type
_entity_poly.pdbx_seq_one_letter_code
_entity_poly.pdbx_strand_id
1 'polypeptide(L)'
;MKTDTVQYFLLSKEICDPAIGGEIIMCPLCDRECEYWRLNTTCESSEYSHLFDNVATLFFAIFMGIWVTLFLEFWKRRQARLKYEWDLVDFEEEQQQLQLRPEYEAKCTQKKKNPVTQELELVAKKRTLHEHGKLFMCYMGILAWVSLIIASMIAVIVYRLAVYAAFASLMENTQSLESISGLLTPQLATSVTASCLNFVIIMILNFFYERIAIWITDMEIPRTHMEYENRLTMKMFLFQFVNYYSSCFYVAFFKGKFVGYPGAYTYMFNRWRNEEFGFITLFVASFPLAPLLALMNNILEIRVDSWKLTTQYRRPVAAKAHSIGVWQEILNGMAILSVVTNHVVFIVKFFVAWMIPDVPADVKAKIKREKYLTQKILHEYELEKLKEKLCQGDKLATEKEFIATEGRMELSRAM
;
A
#
# COMPACT_ATOMS: atom_id res chain seq x y z
N MET A 1 -9.03 -8.76 -20.76
CA MET A 1 -9.79 -7.54 -20.39
C MET A 1 -11.27 -7.78 -20.12
N LYS A 2 -12.03 -8.55 -20.92
CA LYS A 2 -13.41 -8.97 -20.57
C LYS A 2 -13.47 -10.21 -19.66
N THR A 3 -12.42 -11.01 -19.63
CA THR A 3 -12.29 -12.25 -18.84
C THR A 3 -11.97 -11.98 -17.37
N ASP A 4 -11.20 -10.93 -17.08
CA ASP A 4 -10.64 -10.74 -15.74
C ASP A 4 -11.72 -10.27 -14.73
N THR A 5 -12.63 -9.39 -15.13
CA THR A 5 -13.75 -8.93 -14.27
C THR A 5 -14.77 -10.04 -13.96
N VAL A 6 -14.91 -11.02 -14.86
CA VAL A 6 -15.79 -12.18 -14.66
C VAL A 6 -15.16 -13.17 -13.67
N GLN A 7 -13.83 -13.31 -13.69
CA GLN A 7 -13.11 -14.25 -12.83
C GLN A 7 -13.15 -13.88 -11.34
N TYR A 8 -13.03 -12.59 -11.00
CA TYR A 8 -13.08 -12.13 -9.59
C TYR A 8 -14.49 -12.20 -8.98
N PHE A 9 -15.53 -11.94 -9.77
CA PHE A 9 -16.92 -12.11 -9.35
C PHE A 9 -17.29 -13.59 -9.15
N LEU A 10 -16.68 -14.50 -9.94
CA LEU A 10 -16.79 -15.93 -9.73
C LEU A 10 -16.16 -16.37 -8.40
N LEU A 11 -14.98 -15.83 -8.05
CA LEU A 11 -14.28 -16.21 -6.81
C LEU A 11 -15.07 -15.86 -5.55
N SER A 12 -15.63 -14.66 -5.45
CA SER A 12 -16.45 -14.29 -4.28
C SER A 12 -17.73 -15.13 -4.19
N LYS A 13 -18.31 -15.49 -5.34
CA LYS A 13 -19.47 -16.40 -5.38
C LYS A 13 -19.13 -17.82 -4.97
N GLU A 14 -17.97 -18.33 -5.35
CA GLU A 14 -17.47 -19.65 -4.94
C GLU A 14 -17.22 -19.71 -3.43
N ILE A 15 -16.72 -18.63 -2.83
CA ILE A 15 -16.52 -18.51 -1.37
C ILE A 15 -17.87 -18.54 -0.64
N CYS A 16 -18.88 -17.85 -1.17
CA CYS A 16 -20.21 -17.77 -0.57
C CYS A 16 -21.11 -18.98 -0.84
N ASP A 17 -20.75 -19.85 -1.80
CA ASP A 17 -21.56 -21.02 -2.14
C ASP A 17 -21.46 -22.08 -1.02
N PRO A 18 -22.58 -22.47 -0.38
CA PRO A 18 -22.57 -23.51 0.65
C PRO A 18 -22.07 -24.87 0.15
N ALA A 19 -22.22 -25.18 -1.15
CA ALA A 19 -21.79 -26.45 -1.74
C ALA A 19 -20.28 -26.46 -2.06
N ILE A 20 -19.64 -25.29 -2.19
CA ILE A 20 -18.22 -25.18 -2.52
C ILE A 20 -17.45 -24.62 -1.32
N GLY A 21 -17.64 -23.34 -0.99
CA GLY A 21 -17.02 -22.68 0.16
C GLY A 21 -17.45 -23.25 1.52
N GLY A 22 -18.61 -23.90 1.60
CA GLY A 22 -19.08 -24.56 2.82
C GLY A 22 -18.42 -25.91 3.10
N GLU A 23 -17.89 -26.59 2.08
CA GLU A 23 -17.17 -27.87 2.20
C GLU A 23 -15.67 -27.66 2.47
N ILE A 24 -15.11 -26.50 2.12
CA ILE A 24 -13.70 -26.17 2.33
C ILE A 24 -13.46 -25.81 3.80
N ILE A 25 -12.70 -26.67 4.49
CA ILE A 25 -12.29 -26.49 5.89
C ILE A 25 -10.87 -25.91 5.93
N MET A 26 -10.72 -24.78 6.62
CA MET A 26 -9.48 -24.04 6.77
C MET A 26 -8.76 -24.44 8.06
N CYS A 27 -7.43 -24.36 8.03
CA CYS A 27 -6.59 -24.63 9.19
C CYS A 27 -6.83 -23.61 10.33
N PRO A 28 -6.64 -24.04 11.58
CA PRO A 28 -6.73 -23.14 12.73
C PRO A 28 -5.66 -22.04 12.67
N LEU A 29 -6.08 -20.82 13.00
CA LEU A 29 -5.24 -19.62 12.98
C LEU A 29 -4.32 -19.48 14.20
N CYS A 30 -4.44 -20.38 15.19
CA CYS A 30 -3.61 -20.40 16.39
C CYS A 30 -3.08 -21.79 16.73
N ASP A 31 -2.04 -21.84 17.59
CA ASP A 31 -1.29 -23.07 17.89
C ASP A 31 -1.95 -23.94 18.96
N ARG A 32 -2.77 -23.35 19.84
CA ARG A 32 -3.50 -24.05 20.90
C ARG A 32 -4.93 -23.54 20.92
N GLU A 33 -5.89 -24.45 21.02
CA GLU A 33 -7.30 -24.15 21.26
C GLU A 33 -7.99 -23.28 20.18
N CYS A 34 -7.67 -23.52 18.91
CA CYS A 34 -8.46 -23.02 17.78
C CYS A 34 -9.19 -24.16 17.09
N GLU A 35 -10.48 -23.95 16.83
CA GLU A 35 -11.26 -24.84 15.97
C GLU A 35 -10.95 -24.62 14.49
N TYR A 36 -11.17 -25.65 13.70
CA TYR A 36 -11.19 -25.54 12.25
C TYR A 36 -12.42 -24.71 11.83
N TRP A 37 -12.25 -23.84 10.85
CA TRP A 37 -13.30 -22.94 10.40
C TRP A 37 -13.61 -23.16 8.92
N ARG A 38 -14.84 -22.90 8.50
CA ARG A 38 -15.29 -23.07 7.12
C ARG A 38 -15.05 -21.80 6.31
N LEU A 39 -14.66 -21.92 5.05
CA LEU A 39 -14.37 -20.76 4.20
C LEU A 39 -15.59 -19.84 4.00
N ASN A 40 -16.80 -20.40 3.92
CA ASN A 40 -18.05 -19.66 3.76
C ASN A 40 -18.30 -18.59 4.85
N THR A 41 -17.73 -18.73 6.05
CA THR A 41 -17.86 -17.70 7.10
C THR A 41 -17.20 -16.37 6.72
N THR A 42 -16.35 -16.35 5.70
CA THR A 42 -15.68 -15.14 5.18
C THR A 42 -16.38 -14.52 3.97
N CYS A 43 -17.56 -15.02 3.58
CA CYS A 43 -18.33 -14.55 2.42
C CYS A 43 -18.52 -13.02 2.42
N GLU A 44 -19.05 -12.44 3.50
CA GLU A 44 -19.32 -10.99 3.59
C GLU A 44 -18.03 -10.16 3.44
N SER A 45 -16.94 -10.59 4.10
CA SER A 45 -15.63 -9.94 4.01
C SER A 45 -15.03 -10.02 2.59
N SER A 46 -15.26 -11.14 1.89
CA SER A 46 -14.85 -11.32 0.49
C SER A 46 -15.62 -10.39 -0.45
N GLU A 47 -16.94 -10.23 -0.27
CA GLU A 47 -17.76 -9.32 -1.07
C GLU A 47 -17.30 -7.87 -0.92
N TYR A 48 -17.03 -7.42 0.31
CA TYR A 48 -16.46 -6.09 0.55
C TYR A 48 -15.08 -5.93 -0.09
N SER A 49 -14.23 -6.95 0.01
CA SER A 49 -12.89 -6.92 -0.59
C SER A 49 -12.96 -6.77 -2.11
N HIS A 50 -13.92 -7.41 -2.78
CA HIS A 50 -14.15 -7.29 -4.22
C HIS A 50 -14.59 -5.87 -4.64
N LEU A 51 -15.34 -5.14 -3.79
CA LEU A 51 -15.70 -3.74 -4.06
C LEU A 51 -14.46 -2.85 -4.17
N PHE A 52 -13.43 -3.12 -3.35
CA PHE A 52 -12.21 -2.32 -3.25
C PHE A 52 -11.06 -2.81 -4.15
N ASP A 53 -10.98 -4.10 -4.45
CA ASP A 53 -9.98 -4.69 -5.35
C ASP A 53 -10.59 -4.94 -6.74
N ASN A 54 -10.91 -3.85 -7.44
CA ASN A 54 -11.48 -3.91 -8.78
C ASN A 54 -10.56 -3.24 -9.82
N VAL A 55 -10.83 -3.49 -11.10
CA VAL A 55 -10.05 -2.87 -12.19
C VAL A 55 -10.22 -1.33 -12.22
N ALA A 56 -11.33 -0.79 -11.70
CA ALA A 56 -11.54 0.65 -11.62
C ALA A 56 -10.63 1.33 -10.59
N THR A 57 -10.23 0.67 -9.50
CA THR A 57 -9.30 1.24 -8.51
C THR A 57 -7.90 1.39 -9.08
N LEU A 58 -7.51 0.55 -10.05
CA LEU A 58 -6.29 0.70 -10.84
C LEU A 58 -6.32 1.98 -11.69
N PHE A 59 -7.42 2.22 -12.43
CA PHE A 59 -7.57 3.46 -13.21
C PHE A 59 -7.64 4.70 -12.29
N PHE A 60 -8.32 4.57 -11.15
CA PHE A 60 -8.39 5.62 -10.14
C PHE A 60 -7.01 5.97 -9.57
N ALA A 61 -6.15 4.98 -9.28
CA ALA A 61 -4.79 5.24 -8.80
C ALA A 61 -3.94 6.01 -9.83
N ILE A 62 -4.06 5.67 -11.12
CA ILE A 62 -3.39 6.41 -12.20
C ILE A 62 -3.93 7.84 -12.29
N PHE A 63 -5.25 7.99 -12.26
CA PHE A 63 -5.90 9.30 -12.26
C PHE A 63 -5.45 10.17 -11.07
N MET A 64 -5.38 9.60 -9.86
CA MET A 64 -4.91 10.29 -8.67
C MET A 64 -3.45 10.74 -8.79
N GLY A 65 -2.58 9.92 -9.40
CA GLY A 65 -1.20 10.31 -9.70
C GLY A 65 -1.12 11.55 -10.60
N ILE A 66 -1.90 11.56 -11.70
CA ILE A 66 -1.99 12.73 -12.60
C ILE A 66 -2.60 13.92 -11.86
N TRP A 67 -3.68 13.71 -11.13
CA TRP A 67 -4.39 14.75 -10.40
C TRP A 67 -3.50 15.48 -9.39
N VAL A 68 -2.69 14.76 -8.60
CA VAL A 68 -1.77 15.38 -7.62
C VAL A 68 -0.77 16.29 -8.33
N THR A 69 -0.20 15.85 -9.46
CA THR A 69 0.75 16.69 -10.22
C THR A 69 0.08 17.94 -10.79
N LEU A 70 -1.12 17.81 -11.37
CA LEU A 70 -1.89 18.94 -11.86
C LEU A 70 -2.29 19.90 -10.73
N PHE A 71 -2.69 19.37 -9.57
CA PHE A 71 -3.05 20.16 -8.41
C PHE A 71 -1.89 21.03 -7.93
N LEU A 72 -0.68 20.47 -7.81
CA LEU A 72 0.50 21.21 -7.38
C LEU A 72 0.92 22.28 -8.41
N GLU A 73 0.84 21.98 -9.70
CA GLU A 73 1.14 22.95 -10.76
C GLU A 73 0.09 24.08 -10.83
N PHE A 74 -1.21 23.76 -10.68
CA PHE A 74 -2.24 24.79 -10.59
C PHE A 74 -2.13 25.62 -9.31
N TRP A 75 -1.72 25.01 -8.19
CA TRP A 75 -1.43 25.73 -6.95
C TRP A 75 -0.29 26.72 -7.14
N LYS A 76 0.85 26.31 -7.73
CA LYS A 76 1.96 27.23 -8.05
C LYS A 76 1.50 28.41 -8.92
N ARG A 77 0.69 28.15 -9.95
CA ARG A 77 0.11 29.20 -10.80
C ARG A 77 -0.81 30.15 -10.03
N ARG A 78 -1.65 29.63 -9.13
CA ARG A 78 -2.53 30.44 -8.28
C ARG A 78 -1.74 31.27 -7.28
N GLN A 79 -0.73 30.67 -6.64
CA GLN A 79 0.17 31.35 -5.72
C GLN A 79 0.92 32.49 -6.40
N ALA A 80 1.42 32.30 -7.63
CA ALA A 80 2.08 33.36 -8.40
C ALA A 80 1.14 34.54 -8.70
N ARG A 81 -0.11 34.27 -9.07
CA ARG A 81 -1.12 35.33 -9.28
C ARG A 81 -1.40 36.10 -7.98
N LEU A 82 -1.56 35.40 -6.85
CA LEU A 82 -1.78 36.03 -5.54
C LEU A 82 -0.56 36.83 -5.08
N LYS A 83 0.66 36.34 -5.33
CA LYS A 83 1.92 37.05 -5.03
C LYS A 83 1.96 38.41 -5.75
N TYR A 84 1.45 38.47 -6.97
CA TYR A 84 1.32 39.72 -7.73
C TYR A 84 0.15 40.60 -7.24
N GLU A 85 -1.05 40.04 -7.10
CA GLU A 85 -2.25 40.77 -6.65
C GLU A 85 -2.09 41.42 -5.26
N TRP A 86 -1.29 40.80 -4.38
CA TRP A 86 -1.04 41.27 -3.02
C TRP A 86 0.28 42.04 -2.86
N ASP A 87 0.97 42.34 -3.96
CA ASP A 87 2.21 43.12 -3.95
C ASP A 87 3.30 42.52 -3.03
N LEU A 88 3.52 41.21 -3.18
CA LEU A 88 4.45 40.40 -2.39
C LEU A 88 5.70 40.00 -3.20
N VAL A 89 5.94 40.64 -4.35
CA VAL A 89 7.00 40.26 -5.29
C VAL A 89 8.38 40.66 -4.78
N ASP A 90 8.52 41.88 -4.27
CA ASP A 90 9.82 42.48 -3.88
C ASP A 90 10.24 42.17 -2.43
N PHE A 91 9.49 41.30 -1.76
CA PHE A 91 9.62 41.05 -0.32
C PHE A 91 10.83 40.17 0.07
N GLU A 92 11.41 39.42 -0.87
CA GLU A 92 12.41 38.39 -0.59
C GLU A 92 13.78 38.96 -0.18
N GLU A 93 14.14 40.14 -0.70
CA GLU A 93 15.44 40.79 -0.44
C GLU A 93 15.44 41.62 0.85
N GLU A 94 14.32 42.25 1.22
CA GLU A 94 14.23 43.09 2.42
C GLU A 94 14.14 42.28 3.73
N GLN A 95 13.44 41.14 3.73
CA GLN A 95 13.19 40.39 4.97
C GLN A 95 14.33 39.47 5.44
N GLN A 96 15.12 38.89 4.52
CA GLN A 96 16.27 38.07 4.92
C GLN A 96 17.32 38.88 5.70
N GLN A 97 17.34 40.21 5.53
CA GLN A 97 18.27 41.10 6.20
C GLN A 97 17.73 41.64 7.54
N LEU A 98 16.41 41.80 7.70
CA LEU A 98 15.82 42.52 8.85
C LEU A 98 15.29 41.63 10.00
N GLN A 99 15.14 40.31 9.83
CA GLN A 99 14.55 39.41 10.85
C GLN A 99 15.55 38.41 11.46
N LEU A 100 16.59 38.93 12.12
CA LEU A 100 17.43 38.12 13.00
C LEU A 100 16.65 37.75 14.28
N ARG A 101 16.75 36.48 14.71
CA ARG A 101 16.11 36.03 15.95
C ARG A 101 16.89 36.61 17.14
N PRO A 102 16.24 37.21 18.16
CA PRO A 102 16.93 37.79 19.31
C PRO A 102 17.86 36.81 20.06
N GLU A 103 17.48 35.53 20.10
CA GLU A 103 18.31 34.47 20.70
C GLU A 103 19.59 34.19 19.92
N TYR A 104 19.57 34.39 18.60
CA TYR A 104 20.77 34.25 17.76
C TYR A 104 21.74 35.39 18.08
N GLU A 105 21.24 36.64 18.16
CA GLU A 105 22.05 37.80 18.51
C GLU A 105 22.66 37.70 19.92
N ALA A 106 21.86 37.24 20.90
CA ALA A 106 22.32 37.07 22.28
C ALA A 106 23.45 36.01 22.42
N LYS A 107 23.44 34.96 21.59
CA LYS A 107 24.43 33.86 21.64
C LYS A 107 25.67 34.13 20.78
N CYS A 108 25.64 35.10 19.85
CA CYS A 108 26.72 35.37 18.91
C CYS A 108 27.64 36.50 19.39
N THR A 109 28.95 36.22 19.51
CA THR A 109 29.94 37.21 19.99
C THR A 109 30.91 37.69 18.91
N GLN A 110 31.04 36.99 17.78
CA GLN A 110 32.00 37.34 16.72
C GLN A 110 31.37 38.28 15.70
N LYS A 111 32.09 39.35 15.34
CA LYS A 111 31.68 40.27 14.27
C LYS A 111 32.37 39.87 12.96
N LYS A 112 31.59 39.74 11.89
CA LYS A 112 32.09 39.51 10.53
C LYS A 112 31.45 40.54 9.61
N LYS A 113 32.26 41.20 8.76
CA LYS A 113 31.73 42.13 7.75
C LYS A 113 31.03 41.32 6.66
N ASN A 114 29.76 41.64 6.38
CA ASN A 114 29.04 41.02 5.29
C ASN A 114 29.57 41.56 3.94
N PRO A 115 29.94 40.69 2.98
CA PRO A 115 30.41 41.13 1.66
C PRO A 115 29.37 41.92 0.85
N VAL A 116 28.08 41.74 1.12
CA VAL A 116 26.98 42.38 0.37
C VAL A 116 26.55 43.69 1.04
N THR A 117 26.11 43.66 2.30
CA THR A 117 25.61 44.84 3.00
C THR A 117 26.71 45.76 3.53
N GLN A 118 27.96 45.28 3.56
CA GLN A 118 29.11 45.95 4.18
C GLN A 118 28.96 46.28 5.67
N GLU A 119 27.91 45.84 6.32
CA GLU A 119 27.68 46.02 7.75
C GLU A 119 28.41 44.95 8.58
N LEU A 120 28.70 45.27 9.84
CA LEU A 120 29.30 44.35 10.79
C LEU A 120 28.19 43.47 11.39
N GLU A 121 28.10 42.23 10.92
CA GLU A 121 27.11 41.27 11.39
C GLU A 121 27.68 40.37 12.50
N LEU A 122 26.84 40.01 13.47
CA LEU A 122 27.17 39.01 14.48
C LEU A 122 27.02 37.60 13.89
N VAL A 123 28.09 36.81 13.96
CA VAL A 123 28.12 35.44 13.44
C VAL A 123 28.45 34.47 14.58
N ALA A 124 27.77 33.33 14.60
CA ALA A 124 28.07 32.26 15.54
C ALA A 124 29.50 31.74 15.32
N LYS A 125 30.23 31.48 16.41
CA LYS A 125 31.59 30.92 16.35
C LYS A 125 31.53 29.48 15.84
N LYS A 126 31.78 29.28 14.55
CA LYS A 126 31.82 27.96 13.92
C LYS A 126 33.15 27.26 14.23
N ARG A 127 33.18 26.42 15.26
CA ARG A 127 34.27 25.47 15.49
C ARG A 127 33.93 24.19 14.75
N THR A 128 34.73 23.78 13.78
CA THR A 128 34.48 22.64 12.88
C THR A 128 34.13 21.34 13.60
N LEU A 129 34.75 21.05 14.75
CA LEU A 129 34.44 19.88 15.58
C LEU A 129 33.04 19.95 16.23
N HIS A 130 32.60 21.15 16.62
CA HIS A 130 31.31 21.38 17.26
C HIS A 130 30.15 21.40 16.24
N GLU A 131 30.39 21.83 14.99
CA GLU A 131 29.42 21.69 13.90
C GLU A 131 29.17 20.24 13.51
N HIS A 132 30.23 19.42 13.37
CA HIS A 132 30.07 17.99 13.09
C HIS A 132 29.42 17.25 14.26
N GLY A 133 29.78 17.60 15.50
CA GLY A 133 29.12 17.05 16.70
C GLY A 133 27.63 17.40 16.78
N LYS A 134 27.23 18.62 16.42
CA LYS A 134 25.82 19.02 16.36
C LYS A 134 25.04 18.29 15.28
N LEU A 135 25.61 18.19 14.07
CA LEU A 135 24.98 17.46 12.97
C LEU A 135 24.84 15.98 13.31
N PHE A 136 25.86 15.38 13.92
CA PHE A 136 25.83 14.00 14.40
C PHE A 136 24.77 13.80 15.48
N MET A 137 24.67 14.69 16.48
CA MET A 137 23.65 14.61 17.52
C MET A 137 22.23 14.77 16.97
N CYS A 138 22.04 15.63 15.96
CA CYS A 138 20.74 15.76 15.29
C CYS A 138 20.39 14.49 14.50
N TYR A 139 21.35 13.92 13.78
CA TYR A 139 21.16 12.68 13.03
C TYR A 139 20.91 11.47 13.94
N MET A 140 21.71 11.31 15.00
CA MET A 140 21.54 10.26 16.00
C MET A 140 20.24 10.43 16.79
N GLY A 141 19.84 11.66 17.08
CA GLY A 141 18.53 11.97 17.65
C GLY A 141 17.43 11.45 16.72
N ILE A 142 17.39 11.88 15.47
CA ILE A 142 16.38 11.45 14.49
C ILE A 142 16.37 9.92 14.35
N LEU A 143 17.52 9.26 14.25
CA LEU A 143 17.60 7.79 14.17
C LEU A 143 17.09 7.09 15.43
N ALA A 144 17.48 7.55 16.61
CA ALA A 144 16.99 7.00 17.87
C ALA A 144 15.46 7.15 17.98
N TRP A 145 14.90 8.28 17.52
CA TRP A 145 13.46 8.50 17.53
C TRP A 145 12.71 7.62 16.52
N VAL A 146 13.23 7.47 15.31
CA VAL A 146 12.67 6.51 14.34
C VAL A 146 12.69 5.09 14.93
N SER A 147 13.77 4.70 15.61
CA SER A 147 13.85 3.40 16.28
C SER A 147 12.82 3.25 17.42
N LEU A 148 12.51 4.33 18.15
CA LEU A 148 11.52 4.34 19.22
C LEU A 148 10.09 4.19 18.68
N ILE A 149 9.78 4.79 17.52
CA ILE A 149 8.50 4.57 16.84
C ILE A 149 8.38 3.11 16.41
N ILE A 150 9.42 2.56 15.76
CA ILE A 150 9.42 1.15 15.31
C ILE A 150 9.24 0.22 16.52
N ALA A 151 9.92 0.50 17.64
CA ALA A 151 9.74 -0.25 18.88
C ALA A 151 8.31 -0.14 19.43
N SER A 152 7.69 1.04 19.39
CA SER A 152 6.30 1.23 19.81
C SER A 152 5.31 0.47 18.92
N MET A 153 5.56 0.40 17.61
CA MET A 153 4.76 -0.39 16.68
C MET A 153 4.88 -1.89 16.98
N ILE A 154 6.10 -2.37 17.24
CA ILE A 154 6.33 -3.76 17.67
C ILE A 154 5.61 -4.04 18.99
N ALA A 155 5.63 -3.10 19.94
CA ALA A 155 4.91 -3.25 21.21
C ALA A 155 3.39 -3.40 21.03
N VAL A 156 2.77 -2.62 20.13
CA VAL A 156 1.35 -2.75 19.80
C VAL A 156 1.04 -4.11 19.15
N ILE A 157 1.93 -4.60 18.28
CA ILE A 157 1.79 -5.92 17.66
C ILE A 157 1.86 -7.03 18.71
N VAL A 158 2.85 -6.97 19.61
CA VAL A 158 3.01 -7.92 20.72
C VAL A 158 1.79 -7.86 21.66
N TYR A 159 1.28 -6.66 21.97
CA TYR A 159 0.05 -6.51 22.74
C TYR A 159 -1.13 -7.21 22.06
N ARG A 160 -1.32 -7.01 20.76
CA ARG A 160 -2.42 -7.63 20.00
C ARG A 160 -2.34 -9.15 20.02
N LEU A 161 -1.13 -9.71 19.86
CA LEU A 161 -0.89 -11.15 19.97
C LEU A 161 -1.16 -11.68 21.39
N ALA A 162 -0.74 -10.93 22.41
CA ALA A 162 -0.95 -11.31 23.81
C ALA A 162 -2.43 -11.27 24.21
N VAL A 163 -3.19 -10.27 23.79
CA VAL A 163 -4.63 -10.15 24.06
C VAL A 163 -5.42 -11.22 23.33
N TYR A 164 -5.07 -11.52 22.08
CA TYR A 164 -5.69 -12.61 21.33
C TYR A 164 -5.51 -13.96 22.06
N ALA A 165 -4.29 -14.24 22.53
CA ALA A 165 -4.01 -15.44 23.32
C ALA A 165 -4.76 -15.46 24.67
N ALA A 166 -4.84 -14.31 25.36
CA ALA A 166 -5.57 -14.20 26.62
C ALA A 166 -7.09 -14.40 26.44
N PHE A 167 -7.68 -13.82 25.41
CA PHE A 167 -9.10 -14.01 25.09
C PHE A 167 -9.44 -15.44 24.69
N ALA A 168 -8.55 -16.13 23.96
CA ALA A 168 -8.70 -17.55 23.67
C ALA A 168 -8.80 -18.39 24.96
N SER A 169 -7.91 -18.14 25.94
CA SER A 169 -7.94 -18.83 27.23
C SER A 169 -9.12 -18.44 28.14
N LEU A 170 -9.65 -17.23 28.00
CA LEU A 170 -10.77 -16.73 28.82
C LEU A 170 -12.12 -17.29 28.37
N MET A 171 -12.27 -17.57 27.07
CA MET A 171 -13.46 -18.25 26.53
C MET A 171 -13.64 -19.67 27.09
N GLU A 172 -12.58 -20.28 27.62
CA GLU A 172 -12.61 -21.61 28.21
C GLU A 172 -13.31 -21.65 29.59
N ASN A 173 -13.39 -20.52 30.31
CA ASN A 173 -13.75 -20.53 31.74
C ASN A 173 -15.17 -20.01 32.07
N THR A 174 -15.89 -19.43 31.11
CA THR A 174 -17.24 -18.88 31.35
C THR A 174 -18.25 -19.32 30.30
N GLN A 175 -18.91 -20.45 30.59
CA GLN A 175 -20.08 -21.00 29.89
C GLN A 175 -21.33 -20.08 29.91
N SER A 176 -21.22 -18.85 30.41
CA SER A 176 -22.34 -17.90 30.63
C SER A 176 -22.39 -16.71 29.66
N LEU A 177 -21.46 -16.62 28.69
CA LEU A 177 -21.37 -15.49 27.76
C LEU A 177 -21.82 -15.81 26.32
N GLU A 178 -22.59 -16.88 26.11
CA GLU A 178 -23.18 -17.22 24.80
C GLU A 178 -24.09 -16.10 24.24
N SER A 179 -24.76 -15.33 25.12
CA SER A 179 -25.70 -14.27 24.71
C SER A 179 -25.03 -13.00 24.12
N ILE A 180 -23.74 -12.76 24.38
CA ILE A 180 -22.99 -11.60 23.84
C ILE A 180 -22.00 -12.03 22.73
N SER A 181 -21.83 -13.33 22.52
CA SER A 181 -20.91 -13.94 21.55
C SER A 181 -21.20 -13.59 20.08
N GLY A 182 -22.44 -13.26 19.75
CA GLY A 182 -22.85 -12.90 18.39
C GLY A 182 -22.37 -11.51 17.92
N LEU A 183 -22.03 -10.60 18.85
CA LEU A 183 -21.65 -9.22 18.51
C LEU A 183 -20.15 -8.94 18.70
N LEU A 184 -19.48 -9.66 19.60
CA LEU A 184 -18.05 -9.50 19.88
C LEU A 184 -17.27 -10.71 19.40
N THR A 185 -17.00 -10.77 18.09
CA THR A 185 -15.98 -11.71 17.61
C THR A 185 -14.62 -11.32 18.22
N PRO A 186 -13.79 -12.30 18.64
CA PRO A 186 -12.47 -12.02 19.21
C PRO A 186 -11.57 -11.21 18.25
N GLN A 187 -11.82 -11.33 16.94
CA GLN A 187 -11.15 -10.55 15.90
C GLN A 187 -11.58 -9.07 15.89
N LEU A 188 -12.87 -8.76 16.05
CA LEU A 188 -13.35 -7.38 16.14
C LEU A 188 -12.93 -6.73 17.47
N ALA A 189 -13.02 -7.46 18.58
CA ALA A 189 -12.61 -6.96 19.89
C ALA A 189 -11.11 -6.62 19.95
N THR A 190 -10.24 -7.51 19.46
CA THR A 190 -8.78 -7.28 19.39
C THR A 190 -8.41 -6.17 18.40
N SER A 191 -9.14 -6.05 17.28
CA SER A 191 -8.96 -4.97 16.29
C SER A 191 -9.30 -3.58 16.87
N VAL A 192 -10.47 -3.45 17.50
CA VAL A 192 -10.95 -2.18 18.04
C VAL A 192 -10.08 -1.72 19.21
N THR A 193 -9.78 -2.61 20.15
CA THR A 193 -8.93 -2.31 21.31
C THR A 193 -7.49 -1.94 20.89
N ALA A 194 -6.90 -2.65 19.94
CA ALA A 194 -5.60 -2.31 19.39
C ALA A 194 -5.60 -0.95 18.68
N SER A 195 -6.67 -0.62 17.95
CA SER A 195 -6.82 0.67 17.27
C SER A 195 -6.92 1.83 18.26
N CYS A 196 -7.69 1.66 19.36
CA CYS A 196 -7.79 2.65 20.43
C CYS A 196 -6.45 2.85 21.16
N LEU A 197 -5.74 1.77 21.48
CA LEU A 197 -4.42 1.88 22.13
C LEU A 197 -3.38 2.51 21.21
N ASN A 198 -3.38 2.16 19.93
CA ASN A 198 -2.53 2.80 18.95
C ASN A 198 -2.81 4.30 18.88
N PHE A 199 -4.07 4.72 18.90
CA PHE A 199 -4.45 6.13 18.95
C PHE A 199 -3.92 6.84 20.22
N VAL A 200 -4.09 6.24 21.41
CA VAL A 200 -3.58 6.79 22.68
C VAL A 200 -2.06 6.93 22.65
N ILE A 201 -1.36 5.89 22.17
CA ILE A 201 0.09 5.91 22.02
C ILE A 201 0.50 7.05 21.09
N ILE A 202 -0.13 7.19 19.92
CA ILE A 202 0.14 8.27 18.97
C ILE A 202 -0.05 9.64 19.63
N MET A 203 -1.11 9.85 20.41
CA MET A 203 -1.34 11.11 21.12
C MET A 203 -0.23 11.43 22.14
N ILE A 204 0.12 10.46 22.98
CA ILE A 204 1.18 10.62 24.00
C ILE A 204 2.51 10.91 23.33
N LEU A 205 2.84 10.13 22.31
CA LEU A 205 4.00 10.29 21.47
C LEU A 205 4.05 11.71 20.90
N ASN A 206 3.01 12.17 20.20
CA ASN A 206 2.96 13.50 19.58
C ASN A 206 3.25 14.64 20.58
N PHE A 207 2.75 14.52 21.82
CA PHE A 207 3.03 15.49 22.88
C PHE A 207 4.53 15.58 23.22
N PHE A 208 5.21 14.44 23.36
CA PHE A 208 6.66 14.42 23.59
C PHE A 208 7.43 14.96 22.39
N TYR A 209 7.01 14.61 21.17
CA TYR A 209 7.73 15.00 19.96
C TYR A 209 7.75 16.50 19.70
N GLU A 210 6.64 17.20 19.96
CA GLU A 210 6.61 18.66 19.85
C GLU A 210 7.66 19.31 20.76
N ARG A 211 7.73 18.87 22.02
CA ARG A 211 8.70 19.40 23.00
C ARG A 211 10.14 19.13 22.60
N ILE A 212 10.42 17.94 22.11
CA ILE A 212 11.77 17.54 21.72
C ILE A 212 12.20 18.24 20.42
N ALA A 213 11.30 18.36 19.44
CA ALA A 213 11.60 19.03 18.18
C ALA A 213 11.98 20.51 18.38
N ILE A 214 11.29 21.19 19.29
CA ILE A 214 11.62 22.56 19.73
C ILE A 214 13.01 22.58 20.37
N TRP A 215 13.27 21.68 21.34
CA TRP A 215 14.55 21.63 22.03
C TRP A 215 15.74 21.41 21.08
N ILE A 216 15.63 20.45 20.15
CA ILE A 216 16.67 20.19 19.14
C ILE A 216 16.89 21.41 18.26
N THR A 217 15.81 22.05 17.79
CA THR A 217 15.90 23.18 16.87
C THR A 217 16.49 24.41 17.57
N ASP A 218 16.23 24.62 18.85
CA ASP A 218 16.86 25.67 19.66
C ASP A 218 18.37 25.40 19.90
N MET A 219 18.81 24.13 19.92
CA MET A 219 20.23 23.77 19.97
C MET A 219 20.97 24.02 18.64
N GLU A 220 20.26 23.93 17.51
CA GLU A 220 20.81 24.22 16.17
C GLU A 220 21.15 25.71 16.00
N ILE A 221 20.49 26.60 16.76
CA ILE A 221 20.68 28.07 16.73
C ILE A 221 20.60 28.62 15.30
N PRO A 222 19.44 28.50 14.62
CA PRO A 222 19.25 29.05 13.28
C PRO A 222 19.29 30.59 13.29
N ARG A 223 19.67 31.17 12.15
CA ARG A 223 19.92 32.62 12.03
C ARG A 223 18.63 33.43 11.96
N THR A 224 17.66 32.96 11.19
CA THR A 224 16.40 33.68 10.91
C THR A 224 15.19 32.91 11.44
N HIS A 225 14.10 33.63 11.70
CA HIS A 225 12.82 33.00 12.09
C HIS A 225 12.31 32.01 11.04
N MET A 226 12.40 32.37 9.75
CA MET A 226 12.01 31.48 8.67
C MET A 226 12.84 30.18 8.65
N GLU A 227 14.15 30.27 8.87
CA GLU A 227 15.01 29.08 8.91
C GLU A 227 14.69 28.19 10.13
N TYR A 228 14.37 28.79 11.28
CA TYR A 228 13.90 28.08 12.46
C TYR A 228 12.61 27.30 12.17
N GLU A 229 11.59 28.00 11.68
CA GLU A 229 10.28 27.41 11.36
C GLU A 229 10.41 26.30 10.32
N ASN A 230 11.23 26.49 9.28
CA ASN A 230 11.50 25.49 8.25
C ASN A 230 12.16 24.22 8.81
N ARG A 231 13.18 24.38 9.67
CA ARG A 231 13.89 23.25 10.31
C ARG A 231 12.99 22.53 11.32
N LEU A 232 12.17 23.25 12.07
CA LEU A 232 11.21 22.69 13.01
C LEU A 232 10.11 21.91 12.27
N THR A 233 9.51 22.52 11.25
CA THR A 233 8.47 21.92 10.42
C THR A 233 8.95 20.62 9.77
N MET A 234 10.16 20.59 9.19
CA MET A 234 10.70 19.35 8.60
C MET A 234 10.85 18.23 9.63
N LYS A 235 11.36 18.53 10.83
CA LYS A 235 11.53 17.53 11.89
C LYS A 235 10.19 17.01 12.39
N MET A 236 9.24 17.92 12.63
CA MET A 236 7.89 17.56 13.05
C MET A 236 7.17 16.73 11.99
N PHE A 237 7.27 17.13 10.71
CA PHE A 237 6.66 16.41 9.60
C PHE A 237 7.23 15.00 9.44
N LEU A 238 8.57 14.83 9.37
CA LEU A 238 9.18 13.51 9.22
C LEU A 238 8.77 12.58 10.35
N PHE A 239 8.72 13.12 11.56
CA PHE A 239 8.26 12.39 12.72
C PHE A 239 6.79 11.96 12.60
N GLN A 240 5.89 12.92 12.37
CA GLN A 240 4.45 12.66 12.28
C GLN A 240 4.14 11.71 11.11
N PHE A 241 4.85 11.84 10.00
CA PHE A 241 4.72 10.97 8.84
C PHE A 241 5.02 9.52 9.20
N VAL A 242 6.16 9.25 9.85
CA VAL A 242 6.50 7.87 10.27
C VAL A 242 5.50 7.37 11.30
N ASN A 243 5.13 8.17 12.29
CA ASN A 243 4.21 7.75 13.34
C ASN A 243 2.82 7.39 12.79
N TYR A 244 2.26 8.25 11.94
CA TYR A 244 0.90 8.08 11.41
C TYR A 244 0.82 6.94 10.37
N TYR A 245 1.81 6.86 9.48
CA TYR A 245 1.77 5.87 8.40
C TYR A 245 2.43 4.54 8.75
N SER A 246 3.24 4.42 9.81
CA SER A 246 3.96 3.17 10.16
C SER A 246 3.03 1.97 10.32
N SER A 247 1.93 2.14 11.08
CA SER A 247 0.93 1.08 11.29
C SER A 247 0.29 0.65 9.97
N CYS A 248 -0.04 1.62 9.11
CA CYS A 248 -0.61 1.39 7.79
C CYS A 248 0.38 0.65 6.86
N PHE A 249 1.66 1.03 6.88
CA PHE A 249 2.73 0.36 6.14
C PHE A 249 2.93 -1.08 6.63
N TYR A 250 2.91 -1.32 7.95
CA TYR A 250 3.01 -2.66 8.51
C TYR A 250 1.86 -3.56 8.07
N VAL A 251 0.62 -3.06 8.20
CA VAL A 251 -0.58 -3.81 7.81
C VAL A 251 -0.57 -4.13 6.31
N ALA A 252 -0.09 -3.23 5.47
CA ALA A 252 -0.08 -3.43 4.03
C ALA A 252 1.02 -4.37 3.52
N PHE A 253 2.24 -4.26 4.07
CA PHE A 253 3.40 -4.96 3.51
C PHE A 253 3.89 -6.16 4.33
N PHE A 254 3.71 -6.14 5.65
CA PHE A 254 4.34 -7.12 6.53
C PHE A 254 3.32 -8.10 7.16
N LYS A 255 2.08 -7.65 7.38
CA LYS A 255 1.03 -8.50 7.98
C LYS A 255 0.72 -9.72 7.09
N GLY A 256 0.80 -10.91 7.67
CA GLY A 256 0.43 -12.17 7.02
C GLY A 256 1.37 -12.65 5.91
N LYS A 257 2.53 -12.01 5.70
CA LYS A 257 3.50 -12.42 4.65
C LYS A 257 4.59 -13.38 5.15
N PHE A 258 4.87 -13.37 6.46
CA PHE A 258 5.91 -14.19 7.10
C PHE A 258 5.30 -15.12 8.14
N VAL A 259 4.48 -16.09 7.71
CA VAL A 259 3.86 -17.04 8.64
C VAL A 259 4.35 -18.48 8.45
N GLY A 260 4.85 -18.81 7.25
CA GLY A 260 5.31 -20.16 6.91
C GLY A 260 4.18 -20.99 6.31
N TYR A 261 4.18 -22.30 6.57
CA TYR A 261 3.14 -23.22 6.14
C TYR A 261 2.77 -24.19 7.28
N PRO A 262 1.57 -24.82 7.22
CA PRO A 262 1.16 -25.81 8.21
C PRO A 262 2.20 -26.93 8.36
N GLY A 263 2.86 -26.98 9.52
CA GLY A 263 3.95 -27.91 9.83
C GLY A 263 5.31 -27.25 10.09
N ALA A 264 5.54 -26.04 9.59
CA ALA A 264 6.74 -25.24 9.86
C ALA A 264 6.40 -23.74 9.89
N TYR A 265 5.80 -23.29 11.00
CA TYR A 265 5.49 -21.88 11.21
C TYR A 265 6.72 -21.08 11.61
N THR A 266 6.79 -19.82 11.16
CA THR A 266 7.83 -18.87 11.58
C THR A 266 7.42 -18.20 12.89
N TYR A 267 8.16 -18.48 13.95
CA TYR A 267 7.94 -17.92 15.28
C TYR A 267 8.75 -16.64 15.49
N MET A 268 8.07 -15.57 15.91
CA MET A 268 8.73 -14.37 16.40
C MET A 268 9.26 -14.63 17.82
N PHE A 269 10.56 -14.38 18.03
CA PHE A 269 11.27 -14.67 19.30
C PHE A 269 11.08 -16.11 19.82
N ASN A 270 10.92 -17.09 18.91
CA ASN A 270 10.65 -18.50 19.24
C ASN A 270 9.45 -18.74 20.18
N ARG A 271 8.52 -17.80 20.31
CA ARG A 271 7.41 -17.90 21.27
C ARG A 271 6.04 -17.52 20.71
N TRP A 272 5.98 -16.61 19.73
CA TRP A 272 4.71 -16.10 19.20
C TRP A 272 4.58 -16.40 17.71
N ARG A 273 3.49 -17.04 17.30
CA ARG A 273 3.14 -17.26 15.89
C ARG A 273 2.57 -15.97 15.29
N ASN A 274 2.97 -15.64 14.07
CA ASN A 274 2.46 -14.48 13.35
C ASN A 274 1.01 -14.72 12.87
N GLU A 275 0.18 -13.68 12.89
CA GLU A 275 -1.19 -13.73 12.35
C GLU A 275 -1.22 -13.91 10.83
N GLU A 276 -2.06 -14.82 10.36
CA GLU A 276 -2.46 -14.95 8.94
C GLU A 276 -3.76 -14.19 8.73
N PHE A 277 -3.71 -13.04 8.04
CA PHE A 277 -4.81 -12.49 7.22
C PHE A 277 -4.35 -11.14 6.65
N GLY A 278 -4.12 -11.07 5.33
CA GLY A 278 -3.56 -9.90 4.68
C GLY A 278 -4.27 -9.55 3.37
N PHE A 279 -5.40 -8.84 3.48
CA PHE A 279 -6.00 -8.11 2.35
C PHE A 279 -6.20 -6.65 2.73
N ILE A 280 -5.11 -5.87 2.77
CA ILE A 280 -5.19 -4.40 2.71
C ILE A 280 -3.95 -3.89 1.95
N THR A 281 -4.01 -3.81 0.62
CA THR A 281 -2.93 -3.22 -0.19
C THR A 281 -3.18 -1.73 -0.43
N LEU A 282 -2.64 -0.89 0.46
CA LEU A 282 -2.35 0.56 0.38
C LEU A 282 -3.44 1.60 -0.04
N PHE A 283 -4.01 2.22 1.00
CA PHE A 283 -4.40 3.62 1.33
C PHE A 283 -4.72 4.73 0.31
N VAL A 284 -4.67 4.52 -1.01
CA VAL A 284 -5.41 5.36 -1.97
C VAL A 284 -6.08 4.49 -3.03
N ALA A 285 -5.43 3.40 -3.43
CA ALA A 285 -6.04 2.37 -4.27
C ALA A 285 -7.11 1.57 -3.50
N SER A 286 -6.92 1.33 -2.20
CA SER A 286 -7.86 0.52 -1.41
C SER A 286 -9.13 1.26 -0.98
N PHE A 287 -9.14 2.59 -0.98
CA PHE A 287 -10.30 3.36 -0.50
C PHE A 287 -10.58 4.60 -1.38
N PRO A 288 -11.29 4.42 -2.50
CA PRO A 288 -11.65 5.52 -3.42
C PRO A 288 -12.50 6.63 -2.79
N LEU A 289 -13.09 6.38 -1.62
CA LEU A 289 -13.88 7.35 -0.86
C LEU A 289 -13.02 8.33 -0.03
N ALA A 290 -11.70 8.13 0.07
CA ALA A 290 -10.81 9.01 0.82
C ALA A 290 -10.90 10.50 0.41
N PRO A 291 -10.90 10.86 -0.91
CA PRO A 291 -11.04 12.27 -1.30
C PRO A 291 -12.37 12.89 -0.90
N LEU A 292 -13.45 12.11 -0.85
CA LEU A 292 -14.76 12.59 -0.42
C LEU A 292 -14.76 12.90 1.08
N LEU A 293 -14.18 12.01 1.90
CA LEU A 293 -14.00 12.26 3.33
C LEU A 293 -13.09 13.48 3.58
N ALA A 294 -12.01 13.60 2.82
CA ALA A 294 -11.11 14.75 2.90
C ALA A 294 -11.82 16.06 2.51
N LEU A 295 -12.67 16.05 1.49
CA LEU A 295 -13.48 17.21 1.10
C LEU A 295 -14.44 17.62 2.21
N MET A 296 -15.16 16.66 2.80
CA MET A 296 -16.06 16.91 3.94
C MET A 296 -15.30 17.49 5.13
N ASN A 297 -14.14 16.91 5.47
CA ASN A 297 -13.29 17.41 6.53
C ASN A 297 -12.81 18.84 6.24
N ASN A 298 -12.34 19.12 5.03
CA ASN A 298 -11.87 20.46 4.64
C ASN A 298 -12.98 21.51 4.68
N ILE A 299 -14.21 21.17 4.30
CA ILE A 299 -15.37 22.09 4.41
C ILE A 299 -15.63 22.46 5.87
N LEU A 300 -15.57 21.48 6.78
CA LEU A 300 -15.72 21.71 8.21
C LEU A 300 -14.54 22.52 8.76
N GLU A 301 -13.30 22.16 8.40
CA GLU A 301 -12.08 22.80 8.90
C GLU A 301 -12.04 24.29 8.52
N ILE A 302 -12.38 24.65 7.29
CA ILE A 302 -12.46 26.06 6.86
C ILE A 302 -13.40 26.86 7.77
N ARG A 303 -14.54 26.29 8.17
CA ARG A 303 -15.51 26.96 9.06
C ARG A 303 -15.01 27.03 10.49
N VAL A 304 -14.44 25.94 10.99
CA VAL A 304 -13.90 25.85 12.35
C VAL A 304 -12.73 26.81 12.54
N ASP A 305 -11.80 26.87 11.59
CA ASP A 305 -10.64 27.76 11.65
C ASP A 305 -11.04 29.24 11.50
N SER A 306 -12.00 29.53 10.62
CA SER A 306 -12.58 30.89 10.54
C SER A 306 -13.21 31.30 11.89
N TRP A 307 -13.92 30.39 12.55
CA TRP A 307 -14.52 30.65 13.86
C TRP A 307 -13.46 30.83 14.96
N LYS A 308 -12.44 29.97 15.02
CA LYS A 308 -11.32 30.07 15.97
C LYS A 308 -10.61 31.42 15.84
N LEU A 309 -10.27 31.82 14.61
CA LEU A 309 -9.55 33.08 14.35
C LEU A 309 -10.38 34.33 14.61
N THR A 310 -11.71 34.26 14.45
CA THR A 310 -12.59 35.42 14.65
C THR A 310 -13.10 35.56 16.09
N THR A 311 -13.20 34.47 16.85
CA THR A 311 -13.83 34.49 18.19
C THR A 311 -12.92 34.05 19.35
N GLN A 312 -11.98 33.13 19.14
CA GLN A 312 -11.22 32.49 20.24
C GLN A 312 -9.83 33.12 20.45
N TYR A 313 -9.14 33.46 19.37
CA TYR A 313 -7.77 33.96 19.44
C TYR A 313 -7.71 35.49 19.43
N ARG A 314 -6.67 36.02 20.10
CA ARG A 314 -6.29 37.43 19.93
C ARG A 314 -5.81 37.65 18.50
N ARG A 315 -6.18 38.80 17.93
CA ARG A 315 -5.75 39.19 16.58
C ARG A 315 -4.22 39.10 16.43
N PRO A 316 -3.70 38.27 15.51
CA PRO A 316 -2.27 38.18 15.25
C PRO A 316 -1.77 39.43 14.51
N VAL A 317 -0.47 39.71 14.64
CA VAL A 317 0.19 40.75 13.84
C VAL A 317 0.32 40.24 12.41
N ALA A 318 -0.11 41.04 11.44
CA ALA A 318 -0.04 40.66 10.03
C ALA A 318 1.43 40.53 9.59
N ALA A 319 1.81 39.33 9.16
CA ALA A 319 3.09 39.06 8.52
C ALA A 319 2.86 38.85 7.03
N LYS A 320 3.69 39.48 6.19
CA LYS A 320 3.69 39.23 4.74
C LYS A 320 4.39 37.89 4.48
N ALA A 321 3.83 37.07 3.61
CA ALA A 321 4.41 35.79 3.20
C ALA A 321 4.12 35.56 1.71
N HIS A 322 5.16 35.26 0.92
CA HIS A 322 5.04 35.11 -0.54
C HIS A 322 4.69 33.67 -0.97
N SER A 323 4.83 32.70 -0.07
CA SER A 323 4.59 31.28 -0.31
C SER A 323 4.19 30.57 0.98
N ILE A 324 3.74 29.33 0.85
CA ILE A 324 3.52 28.41 1.96
C ILE A 324 4.83 27.90 2.60
N GLY A 325 6.00 28.31 2.06
CA GLY A 325 7.32 27.90 2.55
C GLY A 325 7.63 26.43 2.28
N VAL A 326 8.27 25.78 3.25
CA VAL A 326 8.73 24.38 3.14
C VAL A 326 7.61 23.36 2.91
N TRP A 327 6.37 23.70 3.25
CA TRP A 327 5.22 22.86 2.94
C TRP A 327 5.08 22.56 1.44
N GLN A 328 5.49 23.48 0.55
CA GLN A 328 5.49 23.20 -0.89
C GLN A 328 6.47 22.07 -1.25
N GLU A 329 7.66 22.09 -0.66
CA GLU A 329 8.68 21.05 -0.87
C GLU A 329 8.23 19.71 -0.28
N ILE A 330 7.61 19.73 0.90
CA ILE A 330 7.03 18.53 1.52
C ILE A 330 5.93 17.93 0.63
N LEU A 331 5.01 18.74 0.13
CA LEU A 331 3.91 18.30 -0.74
C LEU A 331 4.44 17.75 -2.07
N ASN A 332 5.42 18.41 -2.69
CA ASN A 332 6.09 17.91 -3.89
C ASN A 332 6.79 16.57 -3.62
N GLY A 333 7.52 16.46 -2.51
CA GLY A 333 8.20 15.23 -2.09
C GLY A 333 7.23 14.07 -1.87
N MET A 334 6.11 14.32 -1.19
CA MET A 334 5.05 13.31 -1.00
C MET A 334 4.40 12.90 -2.32
N ALA A 335 4.17 13.84 -3.24
CA ALA A 335 3.64 13.55 -4.57
C ALA A 335 4.58 12.64 -5.36
N ILE A 336 5.87 12.95 -5.38
CA ILE A 336 6.89 12.11 -6.03
C ILE A 336 6.92 10.73 -5.38
N LEU A 337 6.97 10.66 -4.05
CA LEU A 337 6.97 9.38 -3.32
C LEU A 337 5.73 8.55 -3.67
N SER A 338 4.55 9.15 -3.72
CA SER A 338 3.29 8.47 -4.07
C SER A 338 3.30 7.95 -5.50
N VAL A 339 3.80 8.73 -6.46
CA VAL A 339 3.91 8.28 -7.86
C VAL A 339 4.91 7.13 -7.97
N VAL A 340 6.07 7.25 -7.32
CA VAL A 340 7.12 6.21 -7.33
C VAL A 340 6.61 4.92 -6.70
N THR A 341 5.98 4.97 -5.53
CA THR A 341 5.45 3.76 -4.87
C THR A 341 4.38 3.09 -5.73
N ASN A 342 3.48 3.85 -6.34
CA ASN A 342 2.47 3.30 -7.26
C ASN A 342 3.12 2.59 -8.46
N HIS A 343 4.13 3.19 -9.10
CA HIS A 343 4.83 2.57 -10.23
C HIS A 343 5.63 1.33 -9.82
N VAL A 344 6.30 1.36 -8.67
CA VAL A 344 7.00 0.20 -8.13
C VAL A 344 6.01 -0.95 -7.87
N VAL A 345 4.84 -0.68 -7.30
CA VAL A 345 3.80 -1.70 -7.08
C VAL A 345 3.30 -2.27 -8.41
N PHE A 346 3.07 -1.45 -9.44
CA PHE A 346 2.70 -1.94 -10.77
C PHE A 346 3.78 -2.82 -11.37
N ILE A 347 5.03 -2.35 -11.36
CA ILE A 347 6.17 -3.10 -11.90
C ILE A 347 6.30 -4.44 -11.18
N VAL A 348 6.24 -4.47 -9.85
CA VAL A 348 6.30 -5.70 -9.06
C VAL A 348 5.12 -6.62 -9.40
N LYS A 349 3.90 -6.10 -9.51
CA LYS A 349 2.70 -6.91 -9.87
C LYS A 349 2.86 -7.53 -11.26
N PHE A 350 3.25 -6.76 -12.26
CA PHE A 350 3.48 -7.26 -13.61
C PHE A 350 4.65 -8.24 -13.67
N PHE A 351 5.71 -7.97 -12.93
CA PHE A 351 6.87 -8.86 -12.85
C PHE A 351 6.53 -10.20 -12.19
N VAL A 352 5.75 -10.20 -11.11
CA VAL A 352 5.24 -11.42 -10.46
C VAL A 352 4.31 -12.18 -11.39
N ALA A 353 3.38 -11.51 -12.08
CA ALA A 353 2.51 -12.13 -13.07
C ALA A 353 3.29 -12.71 -14.27
N TRP A 354 4.40 -12.08 -14.66
CA TRP A 354 5.28 -12.63 -15.69
C TRP A 354 6.09 -13.83 -15.20
N MET A 355 6.48 -13.83 -13.92
CA MET A 355 7.27 -14.89 -13.32
C MET A 355 6.45 -16.14 -13.02
N ILE A 356 5.17 -15.99 -12.66
CA ILE A 356 4.26 -17.10 -12.36
C ILE A 356 3.53 -17.48 -13.66
N PRO A 357 3.85 -18.62 -14.30
CA PRO A 357 3.11 -19.06 -15.48
C PRO A 357 1.67 -19.43 -15.09
N ASP A 358 0.69 -18.88 -15.80
CA ASP A 358 -0.75 -19.08 -15.56
C ASP A 358 -1.18 -20.57 -15.54
N VAL A 359 -0.41 -21.43 -16.21
CA VAL A 359 -0.66 -22.87 -16.26
C VAL A 359 0.57 -23.59 -15.72
N PRO A 360 0.43 -24.38 -14.64
CA PRO A 360 1.55 -25.14 -14.09
C PRO A 360 2.00 -26.22 -15.08
N ALA A 361 3.30 -26.56 -15.03
CA ALA A 361 3.96 -27.35 -16.07
C ALA A 361 3.36 -28.76 -16.24
N ASP A 362 2.87 -29.35 -15.16
CA ASP A 362 2.20 -30.64 -15.13
C ASP A 362 0.85 -30.61 -15.87
N VAL A 363 0.05 -29.56 -15.67
CA VAL A 363 -1.23 -29.36 -16.39
C VAL A 363 -0.97 -29.08 -17.87
N LYS A 364 0.04 -28.26 -18.19
CA LYS A 364 0.45 -28.00 -19.58
C LYS A 364 0.86 -29.29 -20.29
N ALA A 365 1.55 -30.19 -19.59
CA ALA A 365 1.92 -31.50 -20.12
C ALA A 365 0.69 -32.40 -20.36
N LYS A 366 -0.28 -32.42 -19.43
CA LYS A 366 -1.56 -33.16 -19.59
C LYS A 366 -2.35 -32.67 -20.80
N ILE A 367 -2.56 -31.36 -20.93
CA ILE A 367 -3.28 -30.76 -22.07
C ILE A 367 -2.57 -31.10 -23.39
N LYS A 368 -1.23 -31.02 -23.42
CA LYS A 368 -0.45 -31.37 -24.61
C LYS A 368 -0.59 -32.86 -24.97
N ARG A 369 -0.64 -33.74 -23.96
CA ARG A 369 -0.84 -35.18 -24.13
C ARG A 369 -2.21 -35.51 -24.68
N GLU A 370 -3.27 -34.91 -24.14
CA GLU A 370 -4.64 -35.10 -24.63
C GLU A 370 -4.78 -34.65 -26.09
N LYS A 371 -4.27 -33.45 -26.42
CA LYS A 371 -4.25 -32.97 -27.83
C LYS A 371 -3.51 -33.92 -28.76
N TYR A 372 -2.37 -34.43 -28.34
CA TYR A 372 -1.60 -35.41 -29.13
C TYR A 372 -2.38 -36.71 -29.33
N LEU A 373 -3.01 -37.26 -28.29
CA LEU A 373 -3.85 -38.46 -28.41
C LEU A 373 -5.01 -38.23 -29.38
N THR A 374 -5.73 -37.12 -29.26
CA THR A 374 -6.83 -36.80 -30.17
C THR A 374 -6.35 -36.68 -31.62
N GLN A 375 -5.23 -36.01 -31.85
CA GLN A 375 -4.66 -35.86 -33.19
C GLN A 375 -4.20 -37.21 -33.76
N LYS A 376 -3.62 -38.07 -32.93
CA LYS A 376 -3.23 -39.43 -33.31
C LYS A 376 -4.44 -40.29 -33.69
N ILE A 377 -5.49 -40.29 -32.87
CA ILE A 377 -6.74 -41.03 -33.14
C ILE A 377 -7.37 -40.56 -34.44
N LEU A 378 -7.42 -39.23 -34.68
CA LEU A 378 -7.96 -38.68 -35.92
C LEU A 378 -7.15 -39.13 -37.15
N HIS A 379 -5.82 -39.13 -37.04
CA HIS A 379 -4.96 -39.57 -38.14
C HIS A 379 -5.09 -41.07 -38.43
N GLU A 380 -5.12 -41.92 -37.39
CA GLU A 380 -5.35 -43.36 -37.55
C GLU A 380 -6.71 -43.65 -38.20
N TYR A 381 -7.77 -42.94 -37.77
CA TYR A 381 -9.10 -43.02 -38.37
C TYR A 381 -9.10 -42.62 -39.87
N GLU A 382 -8.45 -41.52 -40.24
CA GLU A 382 -8.33 -41.11 -41.64
C GLU A 382 -7.54 -42.12 -42.48
N LEU A 383 -6.48 -42.71 -41.90
CA LEU A 383 -5.65 -43.71 -42.55
C LEU A 383 -6.44 -45.00 -42.82
N GLU A 384 -7.22 -45.47 -41.84
CA GLU A 384 -8.12 -46.63 -42.01
C GLU A 384 -9.16 -46.36 -43.09
N LYS A 385 -9.78 -45.19 -43.08
CA LYS A 385 -10.76 -44.78 -44.10
C LYS A 385 -10.14 -44.70 -45.50
N LEU A 386 -8.89 -44.25 -45.61
CA LEU A 386 -8.14 -44.27 -46.87
C LEU A 386 -7.81 -45.69 -47.33
N LYS A 387 -7.39 -46.57 -46.42
CA LYS A 387 -7.14 -47.98 -46.71
C LYS A 387 -8.40 -48.71 -47.17
N GLU A 388 -9.54 -48.48 -46.54
CA GLU A 388 -10.82 -49.05 -46.97
C GLU A 388 -11.18 -48.61 -48.39
N LYS A 389 -11.02 -47.32 -48.71
CA LYS A 389 -11.25 -46.80 -50.06
C LYS A 389 -10.31 -47.41 -51.10
N LEU A 390 -9.03 -47.56 -50.78
CA LEU A 390 -8.04 -48.19 -51.66
C LEU A 390 -8.34 -49.69 -51.85
N CYS A 391 -8.66 -50.43 -50.78
CA CYS A 391 -9.05 -51.84 -50.86
C CYS A 391 -10.37 -52.06 -51.62
N GLN A 392 -11.34 -51.16 -51.51
CA GLN A 392 -12.55 -51.19 -52.34
C GLN A 392 -12.23 -50.87 -53.81
N GLY A 393 -11.31 -49.93 -54.06
CA GLY A 393 -10.82 -49.62 -55.40
C GLY A 393 -10.12 -50.81 -56.06
N ASP A 394 -9.22 -51.48 -55.34
CA ASP A 394 -8.52 -52.67 -55.84
C ASP A 394 -9.48 -53.83 -56.08
N LYS A 395 -10.41 -54.12 -55.16
CA LYS A 395 -11.43 -55.16 -55.38
C LYS A 395 -12.27 -54.89 -56.63
N LEU A 396 -12.68 -53.64 -56.84
CA LEU A 396 -13.43 -53.24 -58.03
C LEU A 396 -12.60 -53.33 -59.32
N ALA A 397 -11.29 -53.08 -59.25
CA ALA A 397 -10.39 -53.24 -60.38
C ALA A 397 -10.19 -54.72 -60.74
N THR A 398 -9.93 -55.58 -59.75
CA THR A 398 -9.76 -57.03 -59.95
C THR A 398 -11.05 -57.68 -60.46
N GLU A 399 -12.23 -57.24 -60.00
CA GLU A 399 -13.52 -57.74 -60.46
C GLU A 399 -13.82 -57.34 -61.91
N LYS A 400 -13.50 -56.09 -62.30
CA LYS A 400 -13.59 -55.65 -63.70
C LYS A 400 -12.65 -56.40 -64.62
N GLU A 401 -11.44 -56.69 -64.15
CA GLU A 401 -10.46 -57.48 -64.89
C GLU A 401 -10.94 -58.92 -65.07
N PHE A 402 -11.47 -59.54 -64.00
CA PHE A 402 -12.07 -60.87 -64.05
C PHE A 402 -13.22 -60.95 -65.08
N ILE A 403 -14.20 -60.03 -65.02
CA ILE A 403 -15.32 -59.95 -65.96
C ILE A 403 -14.83 -59.74 -67.41
N ALA A 404 -13.79 -58.94 -67.64
CA ALA A 404 -13.22 -58.74 -68.97
C ALA A 404 -12.49 -59.98 -69.52
N THR A 405 -11.99 -60.86 -68.66
CA THR A 405 -11.42 -62.16 -69.04
C THR A 405 -12.50 -63.19 -69.33
N GLU A 406 -13.56 -63.24 -68.52
CA GLU A 406 -14.70 -64.14 -68.71
C GLU A 406 -15.47 -63.80 -69.99
N GLY A 407 -15.72 -62.50 -70.25
CA GLY A 407 -16.30 -62.05 -71.52
C GLY A 407 -15.41 -62.37 -72.75
N ARG A 408 -14.08 -62.38 -72.59
CA ARG A 408 -13.16 -62.84 -73.64
C ARG A 408 -13.21 -64.36 -73.87
N MET A 409 -13.43 -65.15 -72.81
CA MET A 409 -13.63 -66.60 -72.91
C MET A 409 -14.98 -66.98 -73.52
N GLU A 410 -16.04 -66.21 -73.26
CA GLU A 410 -17.34 -66.47 -73.89
C GLU A 410 -17.34 -66.08 -75.37
N LEU A 411 -16.68 -64.98 -75.74
CA LEU A 411 -16.54 -64.57 -77.14
C LEU A 411 -15.73 -65.60 -77.97
N SER A 412 -14.71 -66.24 -77.37
CA SER A 412 -13.93 -67.30 -78.02
C SER A 412 -14.63 -68.65 -78.09
N ARG A 413 -15.75 -68.84 -77.38
CA ARG A 413 -16.60 -70.03 -77.44
C ARG A 413 -17.77 -69.87 -78.43
N ALA A 414 -18.08 -68.64 -78.83
CA ALA A 414 -19.16 -68.29 -79.76
C ALA A 414 -18.68 -68.03 -81.21
N MET A 415 -17.36 -68.00 -81.44
CA MET A 415 -16.69 -68.11 -82.75
C MET A 415 -16.25 -69.55 -82.96
#